data_AF-A0A9P7MAG1-F1
#
_entry.id   AF-A0A9P7MAG1-F1
#
_cell.length_a   1.000
_cell.length_b   1.000
_cell.length_c   1.000
_cell.angle_alpha   90.00
_cell.angle_beta   90.00
_cell.angle_gamma   90.00
#
_symmetry.space_group_name_H-M   'P 1'
#
loop_
_entity.id
_entity.type
_entity.pdbx_description
1 polymer ?
#
loop_
_entity_poly.entity_id
_entity_poly.type
_entity_poly.pdbx_seq_one_letter_code
_entity_poly.pdbx_strand_id
1 'polypeptide(L)'
;MDGTSYPPHRFGFNHQLLRFHWKPFGWSSRCHVPIQDRRFPQQLRFQGVAGLTICGIGNQPNGPEGESIVRAQFISDYQLGTTTQDSNCRLVSGIPSDDTITCTVDFSGSYGAMYNIVVEQVKGTTWKATAVDTSNGKSVHIGSWTLSSTAGGIRPNELGYIRYYGPMGPGMCPPLPRAEVII
;
A
#
# COMPACT_ATOMS: atom_id res chain seq x y z
N MET A 1 25.14 31.53 3.18
CA MET A 1 24.84 30.87 1.89
C MET A 1 24.62 29.40 2.22
N ASP A 2 23.64 29.13 3.06
CA ASP A 2 22.23 28.85 2.74
C ASP A 2 22.02 27.34 2.58
N GLY A 3 22.01 26.68 3.74
CA GLY A 3 21.57 25.31 3.90
C GLY A 3 20.07 25.32 4.09
N THR A 4 19.34 25.02 3.02
CA THR A 4 17.89 24.82 3.08
C THR A 4 17.61 23.48 3.77
N SER A 5 17.56 23.50 5.10
CA SER A 5 16.82 22.50 5.86
C SER A 5 15.34 22.66 5.51
N TYR A 6 14.78 21.64 4.86
CA TYR A 6 13.33 21.59 4.67
C TYR A 6 12.68 21.46 6.06
N PRO A 7 11.70 22.32 6.41
CA PRO A 7 11.01 22.21 7.68
C PRO A 7 10.24 20.89 7.73
N PRO A 8 10.14 20.22 8.91
CA PRO A 8 9.30 19.05 9.05
C PRO A 8 7.85 19.46 8.82
N HIS A 9 7.26 19.00 7.72
CA HIS A 9 5.84 19.14 7.48
C HIS A 9 5.09 18.28 8.49
N ARG A 10 4.31 18.92 9.36
CA ARG A 10 3.34 18.23 10.22
C ARG A 10 2.16 17.79 9.34
N PHE A 11 2.12 16.52 8.98
CA PHE A 11 0.93 15.92 8.39
C PHE A 11 -0.13 15.70 9.46
N GLY A 12 -1.39 15.87 9.09
CA GLY A 12 -2.52 15.64 9.98
C GLY A 12 -2.63 14.15 10.30
N PHE A 13 -2.00 13.71 11.38
CA PHE A 13 -2.32 12.47 12.06
C PHE A 13 -3.72 12.63 12.65
N ASN A 14 -4.74 12.29 11.88
CA ASN A 14 -6.03 11.97 12.46
C ASN A 14 -6.06 10.45 12.65
N HIS A 15 -6.38 9.97 13.85
CA HIS A 15 -6.42 8.53 14.16
C HIS A 15 -7.36 7.72 13.25
N GLN A 16 -8.10 8.39 12.35
CA GLN A 16 -9.11 7.90 11.45
C GLN A 16 -8.74 8.00 9.96
N LEU A 17 -7.58 8.57 9.61
CA LEU A 17 -7.18 8.77 8.21
C LEU A 17 -5.66 8.74 8.07
N LEU A 18 -5.16 7.93 7.14
CA LEU A 18 -3.74 7.85 6.79
C LEU A 18 -3.59 7.96 5.27
N ARG A 19 -2.63 8.79 4.82
CA ARG A 19 -2.30 8.99 3.40
C ARG A 19 -0.82 8.70 3.17
N PHE A 20 -0.52 7.88 2.16
CA PHE A 20 0.86 7.60 1.75
C PHE A 20 1.08 8.02 0.31
N HIS A 21 2.06 8.87 0.04
CA HIS A 21 2.42 9.23 -1.33
C HIS A 21 3.48 8.29 -1.88
N TRP A 22 3.25 7.76 -3.08
CA TRP A 22 4.20 6.91 -3.78
C TRP A 22 4.54 7.50 -5.14
N LYS A 23 5.78 7.94 -5.36
CA LYS A 23 6.26 8.34 -6.68
C LYS A 23 7.38 7.41 -7.12
N PRO A 24 7.16 6.54 -8.12
CA PRO A 24 8.23 5.68 -8.58
C PRO A 24 9.00 6.43 -9.68
N PHE A 25 10.23 6.85 -9.38
CA PHE A 25 11.08 7.61 -10.31
C PHE A 25 11.78 6.68 -11.30
N GLY A 26 11.84 7.03 -12.58
CA GLY A 26 12.76 6.38 -13.53
C GLY A 26 12.54 4.89 -13.74
N TRP A 27 11.44 4.53 -14.40
CA TRP A 27 11.21 3.20 -14.98
C TRP A 27 12.04 3.06 -16.28
N SER A 28 13.35 3.29 -16.20
CA SER A 28 14.18 3.18 -17.40
C SER A 28 14.43 1.70 -17.68
N SER A 29 14.10 1.27 -18.89
CA SER A 29 14.31 -0.04 -19.50
C SER A 29 15.78 -0.50 -19.59
N ARG A 30 16.71 0.14 -18.86
CA ARG A 30 18.15 -0.13 -18.95
C ARG A 30 18.59 -1.39 -18.19
N CYS A 31 17.68 -2.03 -17.46
CA CYS A 31 17.90 -3.32 -16.84
C CYS A 31 16.71 -4.22 -17.13
N HIS A 32 16.96 -5.39 -17.72
CA HIS A 32 15.99 -6.48 -17.89
C HIS A 32 15.61 -7.12 -16.53
N VAL A 33 15.39 -6.32 -15.49
CA VAL A 33 14.56 -6.77 -14.37
C VAL A 33 13.14 -6.62 -14.90
N PRO A 34 12.34 -7.71 -15.00
CA PRO A 34 10.97 -7.59 -15.47
C PRO A 34 10.26 -6.43 -14.76
N ILE A 35 9.34 -5.75 -15.44
CA ILE A 35 8.40 -4.79 -14.84
C ILE A 35 7.48 -5.49 -13.80
N GLN A 36 7.69 -6.77 -13.57
CA GLN A 36 7.01 -7.58 -12.59
C GLN A 36 7.87 -7.46 -11.33
N ASP A 37 7.27 -7.31 -10.15
CA ASP A 37 7.91 -7.57 -8.86
C ASP A 37 8.39 -6.39 -8.00
N ARG A 38 7.89 -5.17 -8.20
CA ARG A 38 8.12 -4.07 -7.24
C ARG A 38 6.85 -3.75 -6.49
N ARG A 39 6.93 -3.85 -5.16
CA ARG A 39 5.85 -3.42 -4.26
C ARG A 39 6.35 -2.37 -3.29
N PHE A 40 5.43 -1.50 -2.94
CA PHE A 40 5.60 -0.39 -2.04
C PHE A 40 4.65 -0.57 -0.84
N PRO A 41 4.90 -1.58 0.01
CA PRO A 41 4.09 -1.82 1.18
C PRO A 41 4.37 -0.81 2.29
N GLN A 42 3.33 -0.57 3.05
CA GLN A 42 3.35 0.26 4.22
C GLN A 42 2.52 -0.42 5.31
N GLN A 43 3.15 -0.52 6.47
CA GLN A 43 2.53 -1.10 7.65
C GLN A 43 1.76 -0.03 8.42
N LEU A 44 0.69 -0.47 9.04
CA LEU A 44 -0.06 0.29 10.03
C LEU A 44 -0.56 -0.68 11.11
N ARG A 45 -0.72 -0.18 12.34
CA ARG A 45 -1.28 -0.94 13.45
C ARG A 45 -2.47 -0.21 14.04
N PHE A 46 -3.42 -0.98 14.55
CA PHE A 46 -4.56 -0.45 15.27
C PHE A 46 -4.37 -0.64 16.78
N GLN A 47 -4.94 0.26 17.57
CA GLN A 47 -5.05 0.08 19.02
C GLN A 47 -5.91 -1.17 19.31
N GLY A 48 -5.60 -1.91 20.38
CA GLY A 48 -6.41 -3.07 20.80
C GLY A 48 -6.36 -4.30 19.89
N VAL A 49 -5.51 -4.30 18.86
CA VAL A 49 -5.26 -5.43 17.95
C VAL A 49 -3.75 -5.73 17.92
N ALA A 50 -3.38 -7.02 17.92
CA ALA A 50 -1.99 -7.46 17.92
C ALA A 50 -1.40 -7.54 16.50
N GLY A 51 -2.23 -7.92 15.52
CA GLY A 51 -1.86 -8.00 14.12
C GLY A 51 -1.53 -6.66 13.50
N LEU A 52 -1.05 -6.72 12.26
CA LEU A 52 -0.64 -5.56 11.47
C LEU A 52 -1.54 -5.45 10.25
N THR A 53 -1.49 -4.28 9.63
CA THR A 53 -2.15 -4.04 8.36
C THR A 53 -1.11 -3.59 7.36
N ILE A 54 -1.13 -4.16 6.17
CA ILE A 54 -0.24 -3.79 5.06
C ILE A 54 -1.10 -3.16 3.97
N CYS A 55 -0.73 -1.98 3.52
CA CYS A 55 -1.33 -1.36 2.34
C CYS A 55 -0.24 -0.92 1.38
N GLY A 56 -0.55 -0.82 0.09
CA GLY A 56 0.46 -0.39 -0.87
C GLY A 56 0.07 -0.64 -2.31
N ILE A 57 1.00 -0.28 -3.19
CA ILE A 57 0.87 -0.50 -4.63
C ILE A 57 2.09 -1.25 -5.19
N GLY A 58 1.90 -1.86 -6.34
CA GLY A 58 2.97 -2.44 -7.13
C GLY A 58 2.60 -2.48 -8.61
N ASN A 59 3.59 -2.78 -9.43
CA ASN A 59 3.40 -3.05 -10.86
C ASN A 59 2.91 -4.47 -11.11
N GLN A 60 2.20 -4.65 -12.22
CA GLN A 60 1.89 -5.94 -12.82
C GLN A 60 2.49 -6.00 -14.23
N PRO A 61 2.51 -7.17 -14.88
CA PRO A 61 2.67 -7.22 -16.32
C PRO A 61 1.70 -6.22 -16.98
N ASN A 62 2.16 -5.57 -18.05
CA ASN A 62 1.24 -4.76 -18.85
C ASN A 62 0.08 -5.63 -19.35
N GLY A 63 -1.07 -5.01 -19.51
CA GLY A 63 -2.24 -5.68 -20.04
C GLY A 63 -2.06 -6.10 -21.50
N PRO A 64 -3.04 -6.82 -22.05
CA PRO A 64 -2.95 -7.39 -23.40
C PRO A 64 -2.80 -6.32 -24.49
N GLU A 65 -3.23 -5.07 -24.23
CA GLU A 65 -3.11 -3.95 -25.15
C GLU A 65 -1.84 -3.10 -24.89
N GLY A 66 -0.96 -3.55 -24.00
CA GLY A 66 0.29 -2.89 -23.64
C GLY A 66 0.13 -1.80 -22.58
N GLU A 67 -1.07 -1.62 -22.03
CA GLU A 67 -1.36 -0.66 -20.98
C GLU A 67 -0.70 -1.03 -19.65
N SER A 68 -0.33 -0.01 -18.87
CA SER A 68 0.25 -0.21 -17.54
C SER A 68 -0.83 -0.61 -16.53
N ILE A 69 -0.56 -1.68 -15.76
CA ILE A 69 -1.46 -2.23 -14.75
C ILE A 69 -0.83 -2.09 -13.37
N VAL A 70 -1.50 -1.32 -12.51
CA VAL A 70 -1.12 -1.14 -11.11
C VAL A 70 -1.94 -2.09 -10.25
N ARG A 71 -1.28 -2.82 -9.36
CA ARG A 71 -1.91 -3.61 -8.31
C ARG A 71 -1.89 -2.84 -7.01
N ALA A 72 -3.05 -2.58 -6.43
CA ALA A 72 -3.15 -2.09 -5.06
C ALA A 72 -3.56 -3.21 -4.12
N GLN A 73 -3.03 -3.19 -2.90
CA GLN A 73 -3.32 -4.17 -1.88
C GLN A 73 -3.63 -3.50 -0.56
N PHE A 74 -4.55 -4.11 0.17
CA PHE A 74 -4.89 -3.81 1.54
C PHE A 74 -5.01 -5.18 2.21
N ILE A 75 -4.17 -5.45 3.22
CA ILE A 75 -4.10 -6.73 3.93
C ILE A 75 -4.25 -6.49 5.43
N SER A 76 -5.18 -7.19 6.06
CA SER A 76 -5.27 -7.38 7.51
C SER A 76 -4.53 -8.68 7.85
N ASP A 77 -3.44 -8.60 8.61
CA ASP A 77 -2.53 -9.72 8.89
C ASP A 77 -2.54 -10.05 10.40
N TYR A 78 -2.93 -11.28 10.75
CA TYR A 78 -3.11 -11.74 12.13
C TYR A 78 -4.05 -10.86 12.98
N GLN A 79 -5.11 -10.30 12.39
CA GLN A 79 -6.11 -9.49 13.10
C GLN A 79 -7.37 -10.33 13.37
N LEU A 80 -7.33 -11.12 14.43
CA LEU A 80 -8.40 -12.04 14.82
C LEU A 80 -9.79 -11.41 14.86
N GLY A 81 -10.79 -12.12 14.34
CA GLY A 81 -12.18 -11.67 14.30
C GLY A 81 -12.45 -10.60 13.25
N THR A 82 -11.50 -10.35 12.34
CA THR A 82 -11.69 -9.43 11.23
C THR A 82 -12.58 -10.07 10.17
N THR A 83 -13.55 -9.30 9.67
CA THR A 83 -14.55 -9.77 8.69
C THR A 83 -14.63 -8.82 7.50
N THR A 84 -15.09 -9.33 6.36
CA THR A 84 -15.31 -8.51 5.16
C THR A 84 -16.53 -8.99 4.40
N GLN A 85 -17.19 -8.07 3.69
CA GLN A 85 -18.22 -8.35 2.67
C GLN A 85 -17.78 -7.81 1.30
N ASP A 86 -16.55 -7.33 1.21
CA ASP A 86 -16.05 -6.62 0.06
C ASP A 86 -15.59 -7.59 -1.03
N SER A 87 -16.04 -7.35 -2.26
CA SER A 87 -15.75 -8.24 -3.38
C SER A 87 -14.28 -8.32 -3.77
N ASN A 88 -13.48 -7.32 -3.40
CA ASN A 88 -12.03 -7.33 -3.65
C ASN A 88 -11.25 -8.13 -2.60
N CYS A 89 -11.93 -8.57 -1.53
CA CYS A 89 -11.32 -9.14 -0.33
C CYS A 89 -11.58 -10.64 -0.21
N ARG A 90 -10.56 -11.38 0.23
CA ARG A 90 -10.67 -12.81 0.50
C ARG A 90 -10.05 -13.11 1.86
N LEU A 91 -10.75 -13.92 2.64
CA LEU A 91 -10.18 -14.54 3.83
C LEU A 91 -9.21 -15.63 3.38
N VAL A 92 -7.96 -15.54 3.79
CA VAL A 92 -6.98 -16.59 3.58
C VAL A 92 -7.11 -17.55 4.76
N SER A 93 -7.91 -18.60 4.60
CA SER A 93 -8.12 -19.61 5.64
C SER A 93 -7.07 -20.72 5.56
N GLY A 94 -6.47 -21.09 6.70
CA GLY A 94 -5.52 -22.21 6.78
C GLY A 94 -5.10 -22.59 8.21
N ILE A 95 -5.24 -21.69 9.19
CA ILE A 95 -4.96 -21.93 10.61
C ILE A 95 -6.02 -21.19 11.47
N PRO A 96 -6.58 -21.79 12.54
CA PRO A 96 -7.67 -21.19 13.34
C PRO A 96 -7.34 -19.87 14.05
N SER A 97 -6.09 -19.43 14.05
CA SER A 97 -5.60 -18.24 14.75
C SER A 97 -5.20 -17.07 13.82
N ASP A 98 -5.41 -17.20 12.51
CA ASP A 98 -4.68 -16.42 11.51
C ASP A 98 -5.62 -15.66 10.56
N ASP A 99 -6.72 -15.08 11.06
CA ASP A 99 -7.68 -14.32 10.24
C ASP A 99 -6.99 -13.22 9.44
N THR A 100 -6.60 -13.59 8.22
CA THR A 100 -5.86 -12.75 7.29
C THR A 100 -6.80 -12.44 6.15
N ILE A 101 -7.18 -11.17 6.04
CA ILE A 101 -7.98 -10.71 4.92
C ILE A 101 -7.05 -10.02 3.94
N THR A 102 -7.01 -10.53 2.72
CA THR A 102 -6.27 -9.91 1.62
C THR A 102 -7.26 -9.32 0.64
N CYS A 103 -7.19 -8.00 0.45
CA CYS A 103 -7.87 -7.31 -0.63
C CYS A 103 -6.87 -6.90 -1.69
N THR A 104 -7.24 -7.13 -2.95
CA THR A 104 -6.37 -6.83 -4.09
C THR A 104 -7.23 -6.34 -5.24
N VAL A 105 -6.77 -5.28 -5.89
CA VAL A 105 -7.37 -4.75 -7.11
C VAL A 105 -6.28 -4.41 -8.11
N ASP A 106 -6.51 -4.79 -9.36
CA ASP A 106 -5.69 -4.38 -10.49
C ASP A 106 -6.45 -3.32 -11.28
N PHE A 107 -5.77 -2.26 -11.69
CA PHE A 107 -6.37 -1.17 -12.46
C PHE A 107 -5.37 -0.58 -13.45
N SER A 108 -5.90 -0.08 -14.56
CA SER A 108 -5.10 0.69 -15.52
C SER A 108 -4.64 2.00 -14.89
N GLY A 109 -3.33 2.21 -14.86
CA GLY A 109 -2.71 3.36 -14.20
C GLY A 109 -1.27 3.57 -14.65
N SER A 110 -0.83 4.82 -14.70
CA SER A 110 0.55 5.15 -15.06
C SER A 110 1.52 4.74 -13.95
N TYR A 111 2.61 4.10 -14.31
CA TYR A 111 3.73 3.82 -13.41
C TYR A 111 4.52 5.06 -13.01
N GLY A 112 4.41 6.16 -13.75
CA GLY A 112 5.03 7.45 -13.38
C GLY A 112 4.17 8.32 -12.48
N ALA A 113 2.89 7.95 -12.29
CA ALA A 113 1.97 8.71 -11.45
C ALA A 113 2.30 8.54 -9.97
N MET A 114 1.95 9.57 -9.19
CA MET A 114 1.98 9.47 -7.75
C MET A 114 0.61 9.03 -7.23
N TYR A 115 0.59 7.97 -6.43
CA TYR A 115 -0.65 7.47 -5.83
C TYR A 115 -0.65 7.67 -4.32
N ASN A 116 -1.80 8.15 -3.83
CA ASN A 116 -2.11 8.25 -2.42
C ASN A 116 -2.90 7.04 -1.97
N ILE A 117 -2.36 6.24 -1.06
CA ILE A 117 -3.14 5.21 -0.39
C ILE A 117 -3.80 5.83 0.83
N VAL A 118 -5.13 5.91 0.77
CA VAL A 118 -5.99 6.51 1.78
C VAL A 118 -6.64 5.39 2.57
N VAL A 119 -6.31 5.27 3.86
CA VAL A 119 -6.95 4.33 4.79
C VAL A 119 -7.80 5.13 5.77
N GLU A 120 -9.10 4.85 5.80
CA GLU A 120 -10.05 5.62 6.61
C GLU A 120 -11.09 4.75 7.34
N GLN A 121 -11.53 5.22 8.51
CA GLN A 121 -12.60 4.60 9.29
C GLN A 121 -13.96 5.04 8.73
N VAL A 122 -14.76 4.11 8.22
CA VAL A 122 -16.04 4.43 7.58
C VAL A 122 -17.25 4.26 8.50
N LYS A 123 -17.20 3.31 9.44
CA LYS A 123 -18.25 3.08 10.44
C LYS A 123 -17.75 2.14 11.53
N GLY A 124 -17.92 2.46 12.81
CA GLY A 124 -17.48 1.56 13.90
C GLY A 124 -16.02 1.15 13.71
N THR A 125 -15.72 -0.14 13.73
CA THR A 125 -14.37 -0.68 13.46
C THR A 125 -14.14 -1.09 12.00
N THR A 126 -14.97 -0.59 11.07
CA THR A 126 -14.84 -0.81 9.62
C THR A 126 -13.90 0.22 9.01
N TRP A 127 -12.90 -0.27 8.29
CA TRP A 127 -11.88 0.49 7.60
C TRP A 127 -11.91 0.22 6.10
N LYS A 128 -11.62 1.26 5.32
CA LYS A 128 -11.59 1.21 3.86
C LYS A 128 -10.26 1.75 3.36
N ALA A 129 -9.70 1.11 2.33
CA ALA A 129 -8.55 1.63 1.62
C ALA A 129 -8.88 2.02 0.18
N THR A 130 -8.30 3.13 -0.28
CA THR A 130 -8.48 3.67 -1.63
C THR A 130 -7.15 4.15 -2.18
N ALA A 131 -6.85 3.80 -3.44
CA ALA A 131 -5.73 4.38 -4.18
C ALA A 131 -6.21 5.61 -4.94
N VAL A 132 -5.54 6.75 -4.78
CA VAL A 132 -5.90 8.01 -5.44
C VAL A 132 -4.73 8.48 -6.29
N ASP A 133 -4.90 8.51 -7.61
CA ASP A 133 -3.93 9.13 -8.50
C ASP A 133 -3.92 10.64 -8.29
N THR A 134 -2.81 11.18 -7.81
CA THR A 134 -2.67 12.61 -7.49
C THR A 134 -2.63 13.51 -8.71
N SER A 135 -2.35 12.95 -9.89
CA SER A 135 -2.25 13.73 -11.13
C SER A 135 -3.62 14.09 -11.72
N ASN A 136 -4.63 13.23 -11.51
CA ASN A 136 -5.96 13.37 -12.10
C ASN A 136 -7.11 13.22 -11.08
N GLY A 137 -6.81 12.91 -9.81
CA GLY A 137 -7.79 12.71 -8.74
C GLY A 137 -8.57 11.40 -8.82
N LYS A 138 -8.31 10.54 -9.81
CA LYS A 138 -9.03 9.27 -9.99
C LYS A 138 -8.77 8.37 -8.79
N SER A 139 -9.85 7.86 -8.22
CA SER A 139 -9.83 7.02 -7.04
C SER A 139 -10.24 5.59 -7.39
N VAL A 140 -9.53 4.60 -6.83
CA VAL A 140 -9.79 3.18 -7.00
C VAL A 140 -9.97 2.56 -5.61
N HIS A 141 -11.15 1.99 -5.37
CA HIS A 141 -11.45 1.26 -4.15
C HIS A 141 -10.62 -0.03 -4.09
N ILE A 142 -9.79 -0.17 -3.05
CA ILE A 142 -8.92 -1.34 -2.88
C ILE A 142 -9.67 -2.45 -2.16
N GLY A 143 -10.35 -2.09 -1.07
CA GLY A 143 -11.11 -3.03 -0.25
C GLY A 143 -11.51 -2.42 1.09
N SER A 144 -12.31 -3.18 1.82
CA SER A 144 -12.77 -2.82 3.17
C SER A 144 -12.94 -4.06 4.04
N TRP A 145 -12.74 -3.88 5.35
CA TRP A 145 -13.01 -4.91 6.34
C TRP A 145 -13.29 -4.28 7.70
N THR A 146 -13.85 -5.09 8.59
CA THR A 146 -14.26 -4.71 9.94
C THR A 146 -13.43 -5.47 10.94
N LEU A 147 -12.65 -4.75 11.75
CA LEU A 147 -11.89 -5.31 12.87
C LEU A 147 -12.83 -5.68 14.02
N SER A 148 -12.33 -6.48 14.96
CA SER A 148 -13.05 -6.76 16.21
C SER A 148 -13.43 -5.47 16.96
N SER A 149 -14.45 -5.53 17.80
CA SER A 149 -14.94 -4.37 18.56
C SER A 149 -13.91 -3.80 19.55
N THR A 150 -12.84 -4.55 19.86
CA THR A 150 -11.74 -4.08 20.70
C THR A 150 -10.77 -3.16 19.96
N ALA A 151 -10.88 -3.06 18.63
CA ALA A 151 -10.01 -2.23 17.81
C ALA A 151 -10.31 -0.74 17.98
N GLY A 152 -9.26 0.04 18.18
CA GLY A 152 -9.30 1.51 18.19
C GLY A 152 -8.72 2.13 16.92
N GLY A 153 -8.29 3.39 17.03
CA GLY A 153 -7.68 4.12 15.91
C GLY A 153 -6.31 3.61 15.49
N ILE A 154 -5.76 4.20 14.43
CA ILE A 154 -4.41 3.91 13.94
C ILE A 154 -3.37 4.41 14.94
N ARG A 155 -2.39 3.56 15.25
CA ARG A 155 -1.22 3.92 16.07
C ARG A 155 -0.23 4.75 15.25
N PRO A 156 0.45 5.74 15.86
CA PRO A 156 1.51 6.48 15.19
C PRO A 156 2.79 5.62 15.01
N ASN A 157 3.61 5.99 14.03
CA ASN A 157 4.99 5.53 13.80
C ASN A 157 5.16 4.09 13.26
N GLU A 158 4.61 3.80 12.09
CA GLU A 158 4.73 2.48 11.46
C GLU A 158 5.60 2.49 10.19
N LEU A 159 6.13 1.32 9.82
CA LEU A 159 7.19 1.19 8.81
C LEU A 159 6.65 1.16 7.37
N GLY A 160 7.27 1.95 6.50
CA GLY A 160 7.18 1.81 5.04
C GLY A 160 8.44 1.16 4.49
N TYR A 161 8.30 0.28 3.50
CA TYR A 161 9.45 -0.34 2.84
C TYR A 161 9.18 -0.62 1.37
N ILE A 162 10.25 -0.88 0.61
CA ILE A 162 10.17 -1.31 -0.78
C ILE A 162 10.51 -2.80 -0.81
N ARG A 163 9.68 -3.59 -1.50
CA ARG A 163 9.95 -5.01 -1.70
C ARG A 163 10.15 -5.30 -3.19
N TYR A 164 11.28 -5.92 -3.49
CA TYR A 164 11.61 -6.46 -4.81
C TYR A 164 11.40 -7.97 -4.74
N TYR A 165 10.64 -8.53 -5.69
CA TYR A 165 10.63 -9.96 -5.95
C TYR A 165 11.50 -10.23 -7.20
N GLY A 166 12.15 -11.39 -7.28
CA GLY A 166 13.10 -11.71 -8.35
C GLY A 166 14.56 -11.85 -7.87
N PRO A 167 15.43 -12.48 -8.67
CA PRO A 167 16.82 -12.73 -8.27
C PRO A 167 17.54 -11.39 -8.03
N MET A 168 18.23 -11.27 -6.89
CA MET A 168 19.13 -10.15 -6.60
C MET A 168 20.54 -10.74 -6.47
N GLY A 169 21.25 -10.85 -7.59
CA GLY A 169 22.60 -11.41 -7.65
C GLY A 169 23.70 -10.35 -7.78
N PRO A 170 24.96 -10.67 -7.42
CA PRO A 170 26.10 -9.81 -7.71
C PRO A 170 26.18 -9.51 -9.22
N GLY A 171 26.26 -8.24 -9.61
CA GLY A 171 26.29 -7.81 -11.01
C GLY A 171 24.93 -7.37 -11.58
N MET A 172 23.84 -7.46 -10.82
CA MET A 172 22.52 -7.01 -11.25
C MET A 172 22.26 -5.54 -10.85
N CYS A 173 22.64 -4.62 -11.75
CA CYS A 173 22.27 -3.20 -11.88
C CYS A 173 22.50 -2.21 -10.70
N PRO A 174 23.29 -1.13 -10.89
CA PRO A 174 23.34 0.02 -9.97
C PRO A 174 22.38 1.16 -10.39
N PRO A 175 22.03 2.09 -9.48
CA PRO A 175 21.26 1.86 -8.26
C PRO A 175 19.76 1.67 -8.58
N LEU A 176 19.03 1.04 -7.66
CA LEU A 176 17.58 0.95 -7.71
C LEU A 176 16.96 2.35 -7.86
N PRO A 177 15.92 2.54 -8.70
CA PRO A 177 15.29 3.84 -8.84
C PRO A 177 14.79 4.34 -7.49
N ARG A 178 14.99 5.65 -7.23
CA ARG A 178 14.52 6.31 -6.02
C ARG A 178 13.02 6.09 -5.91
N ALA A 179 12.59 5.43 -4.85
CA ALA A 179 11.22 5.51 -4.40
C ALA A 179 11.21 6.33 -3.12
N GLU A 180 10.17 7.13 -2.98
CA GLU A 180 9.99 8.01 -1.84
C GLU A 180 8.62 7.71 -1.25
N VAL A 181 8.63 7.44 0.05
CA VAL A 181 7.43 7.49 0.88
C VAL A 181 7.40 8.89 1.44
N ILE A 182 6.42 9.69 1.04
CA ILE A 182 6.16 10.97 1.71
C ILE A 182 5.02 10.71 2.69
N ILE A 183 5.40 10.57 3.97
CA ILE A 183 4.51 10.40 5.12
C ILE A 183 4.13 11.78 5.64
#